data_AF-A0A7X8W442-F1
#
_entry.id   AF-A0A7X8W442-F1
#
_cell.length_a   1.000
_cell.length_b   1.000
_cell.length_c   1.000
_cell.angle_alpha   90.00
_cell.angle_beta   90.00
_cell.angle_gamma   90.00
#
_symmetry.space_group_name_H-M   'P 1'
#
loop_
_entity.id
_entity.type
_entity.pdbx_description
1 polymer ?
#
loop_
_entity_poly.entity_id
_entity_poly.type
_entity_poly.pdbx_seq_one_letter_code
_entity_poly.pdbx_strand_id
1 'polypeptide(L)'
;MDFLDASSKTERLIVIFDEFPLLATAIEDSMGKLQRYIDFHQDNANLKIVLCGSSLSFMKTQIDDKASPLYGRKTAQIYLKAFSLSQIAQLTNRSKLEDLIKIFSVTGGIANLQIKITVL
;
A
#
# COMPACT_ATOMS: atom_id res chain seq x y z
N MET A 1 14.39 12.54 -9.16
CA MET A 1 12.95 12.87 -9.11
C MET A 1 12.55 13.73 -10.32
N ASP A 2 13.49 14.47 -10.90
CA ASP A 2 13.30 15.38 -12.05
C ASP A 2 12.56 14.76 -13.25
N PHE A 3 12.75 13.46 -13.51
CA PHE A 3 12.00 12.74 -14.55
C PHE A 3 10.49 12.67 -14.26
N LEU A 4 10.11 12.44 -13.00
CA LEU A 4 8.70 12.41 -12.57
C LEU A 4 8.07 13.80 -12.67
N ASP A 5 8.86 14.85 -12.42
CA ASP A 5 8.40 16.24 -12.48
C ASP A 5 8.18 16.69 -13.93
N ALA A 6 9.07 16.30 -14.84
CA ALA A 6 8.90 16.54 -16.26
C ALA A 6 7.64 15.83 -16.80
N SER A 7 7.44 14.57 -16.40
CA SER A 7 6.33 13.74 -16.90
C SER A 7 4.97 14.14 -16.33
N SER A 8 4.91 14.53 -15.04
CA SER A 8 3.66 14.95 -14.38
C SER A 8 3.11 16.30 -14.89
N LYS A 9 3.92 17.08 -15.61
CA LYS A 9 3.48 18.32 -16.28
C LYS A 9 2.73 18.06 -17.58
N THR A 10 2.99 16.93 -18.25
CA THR A 10 2.38 16.59 -19.54
C THR A 10 1.22 15.63 -19.40
N GLU A 11 1.26 14.75 -18.40
CA GLU A 11 0.23 13.74 -18.18
C GLU A 11 0.06 13.38 -16.71
N ARG A 12 -1.03 12.67 -16.39
CA ARG A 12 -1.28 12.16 -15.05
C ARG A 12 -0.36 10.97 -14.77
N LEU A 13 0.44 11.07 -13.71
CA LEU A 13 1.43 10.09 -13.33
C LEU A 13 1.08 9.42 -12.00
N ILE A 14 1.06 8.09 -12.00
CA ILE A 14 0.92 7.27 -10.78
C ILE A 14 2.24 6.51 -10.59
N VAL A 15 2.91 6.77 -9.47
CA VAL A 15 4.15 6.10 -9.09
C VAL A 15 3.84 5.12 -7.97
N ILE A 16 4.14 3.83 -8.19
CA ILE A 16 3.86 2.77 -7.21
C ILE A 16 5.20 2.22 -6.71
N PHE A 17 5.41 2.30 -5.40
CA PHE A 17 6.51 1.64 -4.71
C PHE A 17 6.00 0.35 -4.07
N ASP A 18 6.29 -0.77 -4.74
CA ASP A 18 6.00 -2.09 -4.18
C ASP A 18 7.05 -2.52 -3.16
N GLU A 19 6.58 -3.18 -2.10
CA GLU A 19 7.33 -3.48 -0.88
C GLU A 19 8.21 -2.31 -0.42
N PHE A 20 7.60 -1.13 -0.26
CA PHE A 20 8.26 0.08 0.23
C PHE A 20 9.06 -0.12 1.54
N PRO A 21 8.65 -0.97 2.51
CA PRO A 21 9.48 -1.30 3.67
C PRO A 21 10.90 -1.79 3.30
N LEU A 22 11.05 -2.55 2.21
CA LEU A 22 12.35 -3.00 1.73
C LEU A 22 13.19 -1.83 1.22
N LEU A 23 12.59 -0.94 0.42
CA LEU A 23 13.29 0.26 -0.08
C LEU A 23 13.69 1.20 1.07
N ALA A 24 12.78 1.41 2.01
CA ALA A 24 13.00 2.32 3.12
C ALA A 24 14.09 1.84 4.10
N THR A 25 14.26 0.52 4.22
CA THR A 25 15.33 -0.09 5.02
C THR A 25 16.65 -0.19 4.27
N ALA A 26 16.62 -0.32 2.93
CA ALA A 26 17.83 -0.40 2.11
C ALA A 26 18.47 0.97 1.83
N ILE A 27 17.69 2.05 1.79
CA ILE A 27 18.16 3.40 1.44
C ILE A 27 18.01 4.33 2.63
N GLU A 28 19.15 4.75 3.18
CA GLU A 28 19.21 5.77 4.21
C GLU A 28 18.61 7.11 3.72
N ASP A 29 17.88 7.77 4.62
CA ASP A 29 17.13 9.01 4.38
C ASP A 29 16.06 8.94 3.28
N SER A 30 15.71 7.76 2.77
CA SER A 30 14.64 7.58 1.78
C SER A 30 13.32 8.23 2.19
N MET A 31 12.93 8.05 3.45
CA MET A 31 11.71 8.63 4.03
C MET A 31 11.71 10.16 4.01
N GLY A 32 12.81 10.79 4.43
CA GLY A 32 12.94 12.26 4.44
C GLY A 32 13.03 12.84 3.03
N LYS A 33 13.72 12.16 2.10
CA LYS A 33 13.77 12.54 0.68
C LYS A 33 12.38 12.48 0.05
N LEU A 34 11.62 11.42 0.32
CA LEU A 34 10.26 11.26 -0.17
C LEU A 34 9.32 12.32 0.43
N GLN A 35 9.42 12.60 1.73
CA GLN A 35 8.67 13.66 2.39
C GLN A 35 8.89 15.02 1.71
N ARG A 36 10.16 15.43 1.54
CA ARG A 36 10.49 16.71 0.87
C ARG A 36 9.92 16.78 -0.54
N TYR A 37 9.98 15.66 -1.26
CA TYR A 37 9.45 15.58 -2.61
C TYR A 37 7.93 15.76 -2.66
N ILE A 38 7.20 15.13 -1.73
CA ILE A 38 5.74 15.28 -1.60
C ILE A 38 5.38 16.71 -1.21
N ASP A 39 6.07 17.29 -0.21
CA ASP A 39 5.80 18.65 0.25
C ASP A 39 6.02 19.68 -0.87
N PHE A 40 7.05 19.48 -1.70
CA PHE A 40 7.31 20.34 -2.86
C PHE A 40 6.24 20.21 -3.95
N HIS A 41 5.64 19.03 -4.10
CA HIS A 41 4.66 18.73 -5.17
C HIS A 41 3.21 18.60 -4.66
N GLN A 42 2.90 19.07 -3.45
CA GLN A 42 1.58 18.91 -2.84
C GLN A 42 0.44 19.52 -3.67
N ASP A 43 0.72 20.57 -4.44
CA ASP A 43 -0.26 21.25 -5.31
C ASP A 43 -0.40 20.58 -6.69
N ASN A 44 0.46 19.60 -7.01
CA ASN A 44 0.44 18.91 -8.29
C ASN A 44 -0.56 17.74 -8.28
N ALA A 45 -1.81 18.03 -8.65
CA ALA A 45 -2.87 17.01 -8.72
C ALA A 45 -2.63 15.89 -9.75
N ASN A 46 -1.70 16.08 -10.69
CA ASN A 46 -1.36 15.08 -11.71
C ASN A 46 -0.40 14.01 -11.19
N LEU A 47 0.25 14.22 -10.05
CA LEU A 47 1.15 13.24 -9.44
C LEU A 47 0.44 12.52 -8.28
N LYS A 48 0.48 11.19 -8.31
CA LYS A 48 0.04 10.34 -7.20
C LYS A 48 1.12 9.34 -6.86
N ILE A 49 1.43 9.23 -5.57
CA ILE A 49 2.41 8.27 -5.07
C ILE A 49 1.67 7.23 -4.25
N VAL A 50 1.89 5.95 -4.58
CA VAL A 50 1.30 4.81 -3.91
C VAL A 50 2.42 4.00 -3.27
N LEU A 51 2.33 3.80 -1.96
CA LEU A 51 3.24 2.95 -1.20
C LEU A 51 2.49 1.68 -0.81
N CYS A 52 3.03 0.51 -1.15
CA CYS A 52 2.51 -0.75 -0.64
C CYS A 52 3.58 -1.57 0.08
N GLY A 53 3.13 -2.43 0.98
CA GLY A 53 4.02 -3.31 1.73
C GLY A 53 3.27 -4.37 2.51
N SER A 54 3.87 -5.56 2.55
CA SER A 54 3.39 -6.70 3.35
C SER A 54 3.79 -6.58 4.82
N SER A 55 4.83 -5.79 5.14
CA SER A 55 5.25 -5.51 6.51
C SER A 55 4.32 -4.51 7.21
N LEU A 56 3.17 -4.98 7.70
CA LEU A 56 2.16 -4.14 8.32
C LEU A 56 2.68 -3.37 9.55
N SER A 57 3.57 -3.97 10.33
CA SER A 57 4.20 -3.31 11.48
C SER A 57 5.00 -2.11 11.02
N PHE A 58 5.85 -2.26 10.00
CA PHE A 58 6.60 -1.14 9.40
C PHE A 58 5.65 -0.08 8.83
N MET A 59 4.65 -0.49 8.04
CA MET A 59 3.68 0.44 7.44
C MET A 59 2.82 1.17 8.49
N LYS A 60 2.76 0.69 9.74
CA LYS A 60 2.13 1.38 10.87
C LYS A 60 3.11 2.29 11.60
N THR A 61 4.30 1.80 11.94
CA THR A 61 5.27 2.56 12.76
C THR A 61 6.00 3.62 11.95
N GLN A 62 6.32 3.34 10.68
CA GLN A 62 7.16 4.22 9.86
C GLN A 62 6.36 5.10 8.92
N ILE A 63 5.07 4.85 8.69
CA ILE A 63 4.22 5.69 7.81
C ILE A 63 3.07 6.36 8.58
N ASP A 64 2.46 5.65 9.54
CA ASP A 64 1.29 6.16 10.27
C ASP A 64 1.61 6.79 11.63
N ASP A 65 2.78 6.56 12.19
CA ASP A 65 3.16 7.12 13.49
C ASP A 65 3.34 8.65 13.38
N LYS A 66 3.01 9.38 14.44
CA LYS A 66 3.18 10.83 14.52
C LYS A 66 4.64 11.27 14.34
N ALA A 67 5.59 10.42 14.71
CA ALA A 67 7.01 10.66 14.49
C ALA A 67 7.47 10.38 13.04
N SER A 68 6.61 9.80 12.20
CA SER A 68 6.95 9.49 10.81
C SER A 68 7.11 10.75 9.96
N PRO A 69 8.14 10.81 9.09
CA PRO A 69 8.26 11.80 8.02
C PRO A 69 7.01 11.93 7.13
N LEU A 70 6.29 10.83 6.92
CA LEU A 70 5.11 10.78 6.05
C LEU A 70 3.79 11.02 6.79
N TYR A 71 3.84 11.28 8.10
CA TYR A 71 2.65 11.54 8.89
C TYR A 71 1.85 12.73 8.33
N GLY A 72 0.53 12.58 8.30
CA GLY A 72 -0.40 13.62 7.83
C GLY A 72 -0.43 13.86 6.32
N ARG A 73 0.40 13.18 5.52
CA ARG A 73 0.49 13.36 4.06
C ARG A 73 -0.29 12.32 3.25
N LYS A 74 -0.97 11.41 3.94
CA LYS A 74 -1.78 10.38 3.29
C LYS A 74 -3.14 10.92 2.86
N THR A 75 -3.50 10.63 1.62
CA THR A 75 -4.78 11.03 1.01
C THR A 75 -5.76 9.87 0.95
N ALA A 76 -5.29 8.63 0.87
CA ALA A 76 -6.12 7.43 0.98
C ALA A 76 -5.34 6.25 1.57
N GLN A 77 -6.05 5.27 2.12
CA GLN A 77 -5.45 4.06 2.65
C GLN A 77 -6.36 2.86 2.42
N ILE A 78 -5.77 1.78 1.92
CA ILE A 78 -6.44 0.50 1.70
C ILE A 78 -5.70 -0.55 2.52
N TYR A 79 -6.47 -1.34 3.27
CA TYR A 79 -5.96 -2.48 4.01
C TYR A 79 -6.56 -3.75 3.42
N LEU A 80 -5.76 -4.45 2.62
CA LEU A 80 -6.13 -5.73 2.06
C LEU A 80 -6.10 -6.76 3.18
N LYS A 81 -7.28 -7.33 3.46
CA LYS A 81 -7.47 -8.39 4.44
C LYS A 81 -7.59 -9.73 3.74
N ALA A 82 -7.36 -10.80 4.49
CA ALA A 82 -7.70 -12.14 4.05
C ALA A 82 -9.19 -12.22 3.64
N PHE A 83 -9.50 -13.12 2.71
CA PHE A 83 -10.87 -13.29 2.24
C PHE A 83 -11.76 -13.86 3.35
N SER A 84 -12.96 -13.31 3.46
CA SER A 84 -14.04 -13.89 4.26
C SER A 84 -14.59 -15.17 3.62
N LEU A 85 -15.26 -16.02 4.39
CA LEU A 85 -15.94 -17.22 3.86
C LEU A 85 -16.92 -16.89 2.74
N SER A 86 -17.60 -15.73 2.81
CA SER A 86 -18.51 -15.25 1.76
C SER A 86 -17.76 -14.94 0.46
N GLN A 87 -16.60 -14.27 0.55
CA GLN A 87 -15.76 -13.99 -0.62
C GLN A 87 -15.18 -15.28 -1.21
N ILE A 88 -14.82 -16.26 -0.38
CA ILE A 88 -14.38 -17.58 -0.86
C ILE A 88 -15.52 -18.30 -1.57
N ALA A 89 -16.76 -18.21 -1.05
CA ALA A 89 -17.93 -18.76 -1.71
C ALA A 89 -18.13 -18.19 -3.12
N GLN A 90 -17.99 -16.87 -3.24
CA GLN A 90 -18.06 -16.16 -4.53
C GLN A 90 -16.91 -16.53 -5.47
N LEU A 91 -15.67 -16.57 -4.97
CA LEU A 91 -14.49 -16.88 -5.77
C LEU A 91 -14.46 -18.33 -6.26
N THR A 92 -15.00 -19.25 -5.48
CA THR A 92 -14.96 -20.69 -5.77
C THR A 92 -16.27 -21.22 -6.36
N ASN A 93 -17.31 -20.38 -6.46
CA ASN A 93 -18.67 -20.76 -6.81
C ASN A 93 -19.20 -21.94 -5.97
N ARG A 94 -18.77 -22.04 -4.71
CA ARG A 94 -19.22 -23.08 -3.77
C ARG A 94 -20.15 -22.48 -2.73
N SER A 95 -21.23 -23.18 -2.45
CA SER A 95 -22.24 -22.76 -1.47
C SER A 95 -22.26 -23.63 -0.21
N LYS A 96 -21.68 -24.84 -0.25
CA LYS A 96 -21.64 -25.74 0.90
C LYS A 96 -20.63 -25.26 1.93
N LEU A 97 -21.11 -25.00 3.14
CA LEU A 97 -20.29 -24.49 4.24
C LEU A 97 -19.08 -25.40 4.54
N GLU A 98 -19.26 -26.72 4.51
CA GLU A 98 -18.16 -27.68 4.74
C GLU A 98 -17.02 -27.52 3.72
N ASP A 99 -17.34 -27.29 2.44
CA ASP A 99 -16.33 -27.08 1.41
C ASP A 99 -15.59 -25.76 1.63
N LEU A 100 -16.33 -24.71 2.00
CA LEU A 100 -15.75 -23.40 2.29
C LEU A 100 -14.85 -23.45 3.52
N ILE A 101 -15.25 -24.18 4.57
CA ILE A 101 -14.43 -24.40 5.77
C ILE A 101 -13.18 -25.21 5.42
N LYS A 102 -13.28 -26.26 4.59
CA LYS A 102 -12.10 -27.03 4.13
C LYS A 102 -11.13 -26.16 3.36
N ILE A 103 -11.63 -25.32 2.46
CA ILE A 103 -10.80 -24.39 1.69
C ILE A 103 -10.17 -23.37 2.64
N PHE A 104 -10.96 -22.77 3.54
CA PHE A 104 -10.47 -21.80 4.51
C PHE A 104 -9.49 -22.41 5.52
N SER A 105 -9.64 -23.68 5.92
CA SER A 105 -8.74 -24.31 6.88
C SER A 105 -7.39 -24.66 6.27
N VAL A 106 -7.36 -25.07 4.99
CA VAL A 106 -6.12 -25.31 4.25
C VAL A 106 -5.44 -23.99 3.87
N THR A 107 -6.23 -23.01 3.45
CA THR A 107 -5.71 -21.74 2.94
C THR A 107 -5.63 -20.65 3.99
N GLY A 108 -6.17 -20.78 5.20
CA GLY A 108 -6.33 -19.64 6.11
C GLY A 108 -7.08 -18.42 5.52
N GLY A 109 -7.79 -18.58 4.39
CA GLY A 109 -8.35 -17.48 3.61
C GLY A 109 -7.34 -16.77 2.68
N ILE A 110 -6.24 -17.43 2.31
CA ILE A 110 -5.12 -16.90 1.51
C ILE A 110 -5.63 -16.18 0.26
N ALA A 111 -5.58 -14.85 0.28
CA ALA A 111 -4.30 -14.15 0.12
C ALA A 111 -3.67 -13.88 1.51
N ASN A 112 -2.60 -14.58 1.90
CA ASN A 112 -1.98 -14.43 3.24
C ASN A 112 -1.28 -13.08 3.46
N LEU A 113 -1.37 -12.17 2.49
CA LEU A 113 -0.64 -10.94 2.50
C LEU A 113 -1.60 -9.86 2.97
N GLN A 114 -1.52 -9.53 4.25
CA GLN A 114 -2.08 -8.29 4.77
C GLN A 114 -1.27 -7.13 4.20
N ILE A 115 -1.63 -6.71 2.99
CA ILE A 115 -0.96 -5.60 2.32
C ILE A 115 -1.64 -4.33 2.75
N LYS A 116 -0.83 -3.37 3.20
CA LYS A 116 -1.28 -2.01 3.39
C LYS A 116 -0.84 -1.20 2.18
N ILE A 117 -1.79 -0.50 1.58
CA ILE A 117 -1.57 0.44 0.48
C ILE A 117 -1.89 1.83 1.01
N THR A 118 -0.94 2.74 0.87
CA THR A 118 -1.08 4.15 1.25
C THR A 118 -0.91 4.99 0.00
N VAL A 119 -1.87 5.88 -0.25
CA VAL A 119 -1.76 6.91 -1.29
C VAL A 119 -1.35 8.20 -0.60
N LEU A 120 -0.32 8.84 -1.14
CA LEU A 120 0.18 10.16 -0.77
C LEU A 120 -0.32 11.13 -1.85
#